data_AF-A0A8X7NIR4-F1
#
_entry.id   AF-A0A8X7NIR4-F1
#
_cell.length_a   1.000
_cell.length_b   1.000
_cell.length_c   1.000
_cell.angle_alpha   90.00
_cell.angle_beta   90.00
_cell.angle_gamma   90.00
#
_symmetry.space_group_name_H-M   'P 1'
#
loop_
_entity.id
_entity.type
_entity.pdbx_description
1 polymer ?
#
loop_
_entity_poly.entity_id
_entity_poly.type
_entity_poly.pdbx_seq_one_letter_code
_entity_poly.pdbx_strand_id
1 'polypeptide(L)'
;MEVSFEINGKAFNEYSEQDDKLNETIAADVISNFMQGAFELPRCDATILQSKSLPKSLLKTAVDIIDETIGELYAEHNGSNWKREKIKELSEPGLTYVFLTHLKSSKTVAFICFKLCLDTENELVLYLYEIHVTRGFQGQGIGQYLINQFHKLFTDLVHSSNRLYNQLSGTALTVFSDNRRALSWYETMGYQLTEDSPVDKVLRSGKVIKPDYYLLKRRTAS
;
A
#
# COMPACT_ATOMS: atom_id res chain seq x y z
N MET A 1 -18.86 4.55 6.00
CA MET A 1 -18.93 3.67 7.17
C MET A 1 -19.28 4.50 8.39
N GLU A 2 -20.42 4.22 9.04
CA GLU A 2 -20.82 4.95 10.25
C GLU A 2 -19.89 4.60 11.41
N VAL A 3 -19.18 5.61 11.92
CA VAL A 3 -18.28 5.48 13.07
C VAL A 3 -18.02 6.88 13.61
N SER A 4 -18.22 7.10 14.90
CA SER A 4 -17.86 8.36 15.54
C SER A 4 -16.43 8.29 16.05
N PHE A 5 -15.60 9.22 15.61
CA PHE A 5 -14.18 9.32 16.00
C PHE A 5 -13.73 10.78 15.98
N GLU A 6 -12.55 11.03 16.54
CA GLU A 6 -11.94 12.34 16.57
C GLU A 6 -10.49 12.22 16.10
N ILE A 7 -10.06 13.20 15.29
CA ILE A 7 -8.67 13.35 14.89
C ILE A 7 -8.29 14.82 15.12
N ASN A 8 -7.25 15.08 15.90
CA ASN A 8 -6.74 16.42 16.20
C ASN A 8 -7.83 17.41 16.67
N GLY A 9 -8.72 17.00 17.57
CA GLY A 9 -9.80 17.87 18.09
C GLY A 9 -11.00 18.03 17.16
N LYS A 10 -10.98 17.42 15.97
CA LYS A 10 -12.09 17.47 15.01
C LYS A 10 -12.87 16.16 15.05
N ALA A 11 -14.15 16.26 15.42
CA ALA A 11 -15.07 15.14 15.45
C ALA A 11 -15.61 14.82 14.04
N PHE A 12 -15.78 13.52 13.79
CA PHE A 12 -16.39 12.95 12.59
C PHE A 12 -17.42 11.90 13.02
N ASN A 13 -18.51 11.77 12.29
CA ASN A 13 -19.58 10.80 12.57
C ASN A 13 -19.58 9.61 11.59
N GLU A 14 -18.80 9.71 10.52
CA GLU A 14 -18.61 8.66 9.54
C GLU A 14 -17.23 8.74 8.94
N TYR A 15 -16.75 7.60 8.44
CA TYR A 15 -15.65 7.52 7.50
C TYR A 15 -16.18 7.44 6.07
N SER A 16 -15.62 8.27 5.18
CA SER A 16 -15.93 8.28 3.76
C SER A 16 -14.66 8.43 2.93
N GLU A 17 -14.47 7.55 1.96
CA GLU A 17 -13.38 7.65 0.98
C GLU A 17 -13.53 8.84 0.04
N GLN A 18 -14.75 9.35 -0.14
CA GLN A 18 -15.03 10.49 -1.01
C GLN A 18 -14.75 11.84 -0.33
N ASP A 19 -14.46 11.86 0.99
CA ASP A 19 -14.05 13.07 1.69
C ASP A 19 -12.52 13.20 1.66
N ASP A 20 -12.01 13.87 0.63
CA ASP A 20 -10.57 14.12 0.45
C ASP A 20 -9.93 14.76 1.70
N LYS A 21 -10.61 15.72 2.34
CA LYS A 21 -10.07 16.43 3.51
C LYS A 21 -9.96 15.50 4.71
N LEU A 22 -10.94 14.62 4.92
CA LEU A 22 -10.87 13.59 5.94
C LEU A 22 -9.71 12.63 5.68
N ASN A 23 -9.56 12.13 4.45
CA ASN A 23 -8.48 11.18 4.12
C ASN A 23 -7.09 11.81 4.26
N GLU A 24 -6.91 13.07 3.87
CA GLU A 24 -5.69 13.84 4.15
C GLU A 24 -5.45 14.04 5.67
N THR A 25 -6.52 14.28 6.44
CA THR A 25 -6.44 14.44 7.89
C THR A 25 -6.03 13.13 8.57
N ILE A 26 -6.57 12.00 8.11
CA ILE A 26 -6.18 10.65 8.58
C ILE A 26 -4.71 10.39 8.26
N ALA A 27 -4.27 10.64 7.02
CA ALA A 27 -2.86 10.42 6.65
C ALA A 27 -1.91 11.28 7.49
N ALA A 28 -2.24 12.55 7.72
CA ALA A 28 -1.46 13.44 8.56
C ALA A 28 -1.36 12.94 10.02
N ASP A 29 -2.47 12.43 10.57
CA ASP A 29 -2.52 11.86 11.92
C ASP A 29 -1.67 10.59 12.04
N VAL A 30 -1.83 9.66 11.10
CA VAL A 30 -1.05 8.41 11.04
C VAL A 30 0.45 8.71 10.99
N ILE A 31 0.88 9.62 10.10
CA ILE A 31 2.28 10.02 9.98
C ILE A 31 2.79 10.61 11.29
N SER A 32 2.03 11.54 11.88
CA SER A 32 2.48 12.30 13.04
C SER A 32 2.50 11.48 14.32
N ASN A 33 1.57 10.54 14.49
CA ASN A 33 1.37 9.84 15.77
C ASN A 33 1.86 8.39 15.76
N PHE A 34 1.99 7.75 14.60
CA PHE A 34 2.30 6.32 14.51
C PHE A 34 3.57 6.00 13.71
N MET A 35 4.09 6.95 12.92
CA MET A 35 5.24 6.69 12.04
C MET A 35 6.53 7.39 12.49
N GLN A 36 6.53 8.10 13.63
CA GLN A 36 7.75 8.65 14.20
C GLN A 36 8.70 7.53 14.62
N GLY A 37 9.94 7.55 14.13
CA GLY A 37 10.94 6.49 14.38
C GLY A 37 10.60 5.14 13.73
N ALA A 38 9.55 5.08 12.90
CA ALA A 38 9.26 3.90 12.08
C ALA A 38 10.10 3.93 10.80
N PHE A 39 10.25 2.78 10.15
CA PHE A 39 10.98 2.65 8.88
C PHE A 39 12.47 3.04 8.93
N GLU A 40 13.09 3.05 10.12
CA GLU A 40 14.53 3.18 10.32
C GLU A 40 15.30 1.94 9.81
N LEU A 41 15.81 2.03 8.58
CA LEU A 41 16.67 1.01 7.98
C LEU A 41 18.14 1.47 8.03
N PRO A 42 19.08 0.65 8.56
CA PRO A 42 20.49 1.01 8.58
C PRO A 42 21.01 1.43 7.21
N ARG A 43 21.80 2.51 7.18
CA ARG A 43 22.40 3.11 5.97
C ARG A 43 21.40 3.75 5.00
N CYS A 44 20.15 3.94 5.42
CA CYS A 44 19.15 4.67 4.66
C CYS A 44 18.53 5.77 5.52
N ASP A 45 18.16 6.88 4.87
CA ASP A 45 17.23 7.86 5.42
C ASP A 45 15.81 7.52 4.95
N ALA A 46 14.85 7.60 5.86
CA ALA A 46 13.43 7.45 5.56
C ALA A 46 12.77 8.82 5.39
N THR A 47 12.15 9.04 4.24
CA THR A 47 11.32 10.22 3.97
C THR A 47 9.86 9.80 3.97
N ILE A 48 9.07 10.32 4.91
CA ILE A 48 7.66 9.99 5.10
C ILE A 48 6.79 11.20 4.78
N LEU A 49 5.87 11.06 3.83
CA LEU A 49 5.05 12.17 3.31
C LEU A 49 3.65 11.67 2.94
N GLN A 50 2.65 12.53 3.04
CA GLN A 50 1.35 12.29 2.41
C GLN A 50 1.31 12.81 0.97
N SER A 51 0.45 12.25 0.12
CA SER A 51 0.29 12.62 -1.29
C SER A 51 0.10 14.12 -1.51
N LYS A 52 -0.70 14.77 -0.66
CA LYS A 52 -0.91 16.24 -0.66
C LYS A 52 0.39 17.04 -0.64
N SER A 53 1.39 16.55 0.08
CA SER A 53 2.69 17.20 0.28
C SER A 53 3.81 16.57 -0.56
N LEU A 54 3.50 15.59 -1.41
CA LEU A 54 4.50 14.85 -2.17
C LEU A 54 5.08 15.71 -3.30
N PRO A 55 6.40 15.99 -3.31
CA PRO A 55 7.03 16.71 -4.41
C PRO A 55 6.88 15.96 -5.73
N LYS A 56 6.65 16.71 -6.83
CA LYS A 56 6.57 16.14 -8.18
C LYS A 56 7.78 15.29 -8.56
N SER A 57 8.97 15.62 -8.05
CA SER A 57 10.19 14.83 -8.23
C SER A 57 10.09 13.45 -7.58
N LEU A 58 9.59 13.35 -6.34
CA LEU A 58 9.40 12.07 -5.66
C LEU A 58 8.26 11.25 -6.25
N LEU A 59 7.17 11.90 -6.70
CA LEU A 59 6.11 11.22 -7.45
C LEU A 59 6.66 10.61 -8.75
N LYS A 60 7.50 11.36 -9.48
CA LYS A 60 8.19 10.83 -10.66
C LYS A 60 9.10 9.66 -10.27
N THR A 61 9.87 9.78 -9.18
CA THR A 61 10.71 8.69 -8.68
C THR A 61 9.90 7.43 -8.37
N ALA A 62 8.73 7.53 -7.75
CA ALA A 62 7.86 6.38 -7.52
C ALA A 62 7.44 5.70 -8.83
N VAL A 63 6.98 6.48 -9.82
CA VAL A 63 6.60 5.95 -11.15
C VAL A 63 7.78 5.32 -11.88
N ASP A 64 8.96 5.94 -11.83
CA ASP A 64 10.18 5.39 -12.43
C ASP A 64 10.58 4.05 -11.79
N ILE A 65 10.43 3.92 -10.46
CA ILE A 65 10.70 2.67 -9.74
C ILE A 65 9.66 1.61 -10.11
N ILE A 66 8.37 1.94 -10.19
CA ILE A 66 7.32 0.99 -10.62
C ILE A 66 7.62 0.50 -12.05
N ASP A 67 8.04 1.40 -12.94
CA ASP A 67 8.42 1.05 -14.31
C ASP A 67 9.60 0.08 -14.34
N GLU A 68 10.61 0.33 -13.52
CA GLU A 68 11.78 -0.54 -13.39
C GLU A 68 11.42 -1.94 -12.86
N THR A 69 10.50 -2.04 -11.90
CA THR A 69 10.21 -3.30 -11.20
C THR A 69 9.15 -4.14 -11.90
N ILE A 70 8.02 -3.53 -12.29
CA ILE A 70 6.85 -4.21 -12.85
C ILE A 70 6.18 -3.44 -14.00
N GLY A 71 6.87 -2.47 -14.62
CA GLY A 71 6.33 -1.67 -15.72
C GLY A 71 5.87 -2.48 -16.92
N GLU A 72 6.52 -3.62 -17.18
CA GLU A 72 6.13 -4.56 -18.24
C GLU A 72 4.74 -5.16 -17.96
N LEU A 73 4.45 -5.56 -16.71
CA LEU A 73 3.14 -6.10 -16.32
C LEU A 73 2.04 -5.02 -16.47
N TYR A 74 2.32 -3.79 -16.02
CA TYR A 74 1.38 -2.69 -16.21
C TYR A 74 1.14 -2.38 -17.70
N ALA A 75 2.18 -2.42 -18.53
CA ALA A 75 2.04 -2.19 -19.97
C ALA A 75 1.20 -3.29 -20.64
N GLU A 76 1.34 -4.54 -20.20
CA GLU A 76 0.58 -5.68 -20.71
C GLU A 76 -0.91 -5.60 -20.33
N HIS A 77 -1.23 -5.35 -19.06
CA HIS A 77 -2.64 -5.34 -18.60
C HIS A 77 -3.36 -3.99 -18.80
N ASN A 78 -2.64 -2.86 -18.75
CA ASN A 78 -3.24 -1.52 -18.78
C ASN A 78 -2.87 -0.70 -20.03
N GLY A 79 -2.00 -1.24 -20.89
CA GLY A 79 -1.58 -0.60 -22.14
C GLY A 79 -0.54 0.50 -21.97
N SER A 80 -0.14 1.12 -23.09
CA SER A 80 0.98 2.08 -23.15
C SER A 80 0.79 3.37 -22.33
N ASN A 81 -0.45 3.68 -21.93
CA ASN A 81 -0.77 4.87 -21.14
C ASN A 81 -0.69 4.65 -19.62
N TRP A 82 -0.33 3.44 -19.15
CA TRP A 82 -0.40 3.06 -17.74
C TRP A 82 0.27 4.06 -16.80
N LYS A 83 1.42 4.64 -17.19
CA LYS A 83 2.15 5.63 -16.37
C LYS A 83 1.31 6.87 -16.05
N ARG A 84 0.54 7.35 -17.03
CA ARG A 84 -0.29 8.55 -16.85
C ARG A 84 -1.44 8.28 -15.89
N GLU A 85 -2.07 7.11 -16.00
CA GLU A 85 -3.15 6.74 -15.08
C GLU A 85 -2.61 6.44 -13.69
N LYS A 86 -1.44 5.79 -13.59
CA LYS A 86 -0.73 5.56 -12.33
C LYS A 86 -0.34 6.87 -11.62
N ILE A 87 0.03 7.92 -12.35
CA ILE A 87 0.27 9.25 -11.74
C ILE A 87 -0.99 9.79 -11.05
N LYS A 88 -2.18 9.59 -11.64
CA LYS A 88 -3.44 10.02 -11.03
C LYS A 88 -3.74 9.21 -9.78
N GLU A 89 -3.60 7.89 -9.85
CA GLU A 89 -3.76 6.97 -8.72
C GLU A 89 -2.81 7.32 -7.56
N LEU A 90 -1.52 7.51 -7.85
CA LEU A 90 -0.53 7.90 -6.84
C LEU A 90 -0.71 9.33 -6.31
N SER A 91 -1.57 10.15 -6.94
CA SER A 91 -1.93 11.48 -6.44
C SER A 91 -3.20 11.46 -5.57
N GLU A 92 -3.77 10.29 -5.30
CA GLU A 92 -5.00 10.15 -4.53
C GLU A 92 -4.86 10.73 -3.11
N PRO A 93 -5.84 11.51 -2.62
CA PRO A 93 -5.85 12.04 -1.27
C PRO A 93 -5.77 10.95 -0.19
N GLY A 94 -4.97 11.19 0.84
CA GLY A 94 -4.80 10.27 1.97
C GLY A 94 -3.75 9.17 1.76
N LEU A 95 -3.13 9.06 0.59
CA LEU A 95 -1.96 8.19 0.41
C LEU A 95 -0.79 8.66 1.27
N THR A 96 -0.19 7.72 1.98
CA THR A 96 1.04 7.89 2.76
C THR A 96 2.17 7.17 2.06
N TYR A 97 3.30 7.85 1.92
CA TYR A 97 4.51 7.39 1.25
C TYR A 97 5.65 7.26 2.24
N VAL A 98 6.45 6.20 2.09
CA VAL A 98 7.77 6.09 2.70
C VAL A 98 8.79 5.80 1.59
N PHE A 99 9.78 6.67 1.45
CA PHE A 99 10.93 6.47 0.57
C PHE A 99 12.17 6.17 1.41
N LEU A 100 12.90 5.12 1.04
CA LEU A 100 14.22 4.83 1.63
C LEU A 100 15.31 5.32 0.68
N THR A 101 16.14 6.24 1.15
CA THR A 101 17.27 6.82 0.38
C THR A 101 18.58 6.37 0.98
N HIS A 102 19.42 5.70 0.18
CA HIS A 102 20.70 5.20 0.68
C HIS A 102 21.70 6.33 0.93
N LEU A 103 22.24 6.41 2.15
CA LEU A 103 23.04 7.55 2.65
C LEU A 103 24.25 7.88 1.78
N LYS A 104 24.96 6.86 1.28
CA LYS A 104 26.21 7.07 0.53
C LYS A 104 25.98 7.49 -0.93
N SER A 105 24.93 6.98 -1.55
CA SER A 105 24.66 7.20 -2.98
C SER A 105 23.60 8.26 -3.22
N SER A 106 22.87 8.68 -2.19
CA SER A 106 21.70 9.56 -2.26
C SER A 106 20.65 9.07 -3.27
N LYS A 107 20.61 7.76 -3.52
CA LYS A 107 19.63 7.12 -4.41
C LYS A 107 18.48 6.57 -3.59
N THR A 108 17.26 6.81 -4.04
CA THR A 108 16.09 6.07 -3.56
C THR A 108 16.25 4.60 -3.90
N VAL A 109 16.25 3.73 -2.90
CA VAL A 109 16.46 2.29 -3.07
C VAL A 109 15.17 1.49 -2.99
N ALA A 110 14.18 2.03 -2.29
CA ALA A 110 12.88 1.42 -2.14
C ALA A 110 11.81 2.47 -1.79
N PHE A 111 10.56 2.16 -2.06
CA PHE A 111 9.44 2.91 -1.52
C PHE A 111 8.24 2.00 -1.24
N ILE A 112 7.36 2.46 -0.37
CA ILE A 112 6.07 1.84 -0.07
C ILE A 112 5.02 2.96 0.03
N CYS A 113 3.82 2.73 -0.50
CA CYS A 113 2.69 3.63 -0.28
C CYS A 113 1.39 2.89 0.01
N PHE A 114 0.58 3.49 0.87
CA PHE A 114 -0.64 2.89 1.41
C PHE A 114 -1.60 3.95 1.92
N LYS A 115 -2.87 3.58 2.13
CA LYS A 115 -3.88 4.41 2.80
C LYS A 115 -4.86 3.56 3.58
N LEU A 116 -5.69 4.19 4.41
CA LEU A 116 -6.90 3.56 4.92
C LEU A 116 -8.00 3.68 3.86
N CYS A 117 -8.74 2.61 3.60
CA CYS A 117 -9.95 2.59 2.77
C CYS A 117 -10.88 1.45 3.16
N LEU A 118 -12.09 1.47 2.59
CA LEU A 118 -12.92 0.29 2.52
C LEU A 118 -12.39 -0.58 1.37
N ASP A 119 -12.20 -1.86 1.63
CA ASP A 119 -11.98 -2.81 0.54
C ASP A 119 -13.28 -3.11 -0.19
N THR A 120 -13.21 -4.02 -1.15
CA THR A 120 -14.35 -4.45 -1.95
C THR A 120 -15.41 -5.23 -1.16
N GLU A 121 -15.07 -5.76 0.02
CA GLU A 121 -16.00 -6.33 1.00
C GLU A 121 -16.60 -5.24 1.92
N ASN A 122 -16.31 -3.96 1.65
CA ASN A 122 -16.73 -2.79 2.42
C ASN A 122 -16.22 -2.81 3.89
N GLU A 123 -15.09 -3.49 4.15
CA GLU A 123 -14.42 -3.51 5.44
C GLU A 123 -13.27 -2.48 5.45
N LEU A 124 -13.11 -1.72 6.56
CA LEU A 124 -11.99 -0.79 6.68
C LEU A 124 -10.68 -1.57 6.77
N VAL A 125 -9.71 -1.23 5.92
CA VAL A 125 -8.39 -1.88 5.82
C VAL A 125 -7.27 -0.86 5.70
N LEU A 126 -6.06 -1.27 6.06
CA LEU A 126 -4.85 -0.57 5.66
C LEU A 126 -4.40 -1.17 4.31
N TYR A 127 -4.64 -0.44 3.22
CA TYR A 127 -4.46 -0.93 1.87
C TYR A 127 -3.09 -0.56 1.33
N LEU A 128 -2.31 -1.58 0.96
CA LEU A 128 -1.01 -1.43 0.32
C LEU A 128 -1.20 -1.18 -1.18
N TYR A 129 -0.88 0.03 -1.61
CA TYR A 129 -0.95 0.43 -3.02
C TYR A 129 0.27 -0.07 -3.78
N GLU A 130 1.46 0.25 -3.28
CA GLU A 130 2.72 -0.10 -3.92
C GLU A 130 3.79 -0.46 -2.88
N ILE A 131 4.60 -1.46 -3.19
CA ILE A 131 5.84 -1.76 -2.47
C ILE A 131 6.91 -2.16 -3.49
N HIS A 132 8.01 -1.41 -3.53
CA HIS A 132 9.06 -1.63 -4.51
C HIS A 132 10.44 -1.50 -3.92
N VAL A 133 11.33 -2.38 -4.35
CA VAL A 133 12.77 -2.29 -4.12
C VAL A 133 13.43 -2.28 -5.50
N THR A 134 14.23 -1.26 -5.76
CA THR A 134 15.01 -1.11 -7.00
C THR A 134 15.88 -2.34 -7.24
N ARG A 135 16.11 -2.72 -8.51
CA ARG A 135 16.73 -4.01 -8.89
C ARG A 135 18.08 -4.24 -8.20
N GLY A 136 18.91 -3.20 -8.07
CA GLY A 136 20.22 -3.27 -7.42
C GLY A 136 20.19 -3.53 -5.90
N PHE A 137 19.03 -3.40 -5.27
CA PHE A 137 18.83 -3.54 -3.83
C PHE A 137 17.90 -4.70 -3.44
N GLN A 138 17.38 -5.45 -4.43
CA GLN A 138 16.57 -6.64 -4.18
C GLN A 138 17.39 -7.78 -3.58
N GLY A 139 16.70 -8.70 -2.88
CA GLY A 139 17.34 -9.86 -2.25
C GLY A 139 18.14 -9.56 -0.97
N GLN A 140 18.11 -8.31 -0.50
CA GLN A 140 18.84 -7.86 0.70
C GLN A 140 17.93 -7.68 1.93
N GLY A 141 16.72 -8.23 1.90
CA GLY A 141 15.76 -8.13 3.01
C GLY A 141 14.99 -6.81 3.11
N ILE A 142 15.27 -5.81 2.27
CA ILE A 142 14.61 -4.47 2.31
C ILE A 142 13.09 -4.58 2.11
N GLY A 143 12.64 -5.39 1.15
CA GLY A 143 11.20 -5.60 0.93
C GLY A 143 10.52 -6.24 2.14
N GLN A 144 11.19 -7.21 2.77
CA GLN A 144 10.69 -7.85 3.99
C GLN A 144 10.64 -6.87 5.16
N TYR A 145 11.65 -6.00 5.28
CA TYR A 145 11.64 -4.96 6.29
C TYR A 145 10.46 -4.00 6.11
N LEU A 146 10.24 -3.48 4.89
CA LEU A 146 9.15 -2.55 4.58
C LEU A 146 7.77 -3.14 4.88
N ILE A 147 7.51 -4.37 4.43
CA ILE A 147 6.21 -5.01 4.68
C ILE A 147 6.00 -5.34 6.17
N ASN A 148 7.06 -5.68 6.91
CA ASN A 148 6.97 -5.88 8.36
C ASN A 148 6.65 -4.57 9.10
N GLN A 149 7.24 -3.45 8.70
CA GLN A 149 6.92 -2.13 9.27
C GLN A 149 5.46 -1.74 8.95
N PHE A 150 4.99 -2.04 7.74
CA PHE A 150 3.60 -1.85 7.35
C PHE A 150 2.63 -2.69 8.19
N HIS A 151 2.93 -3.97 8.42
CA HIS A 151 2.12 -4.82 9.32
C HIS A 151 2.17 -4.36 10.77
N LYS A 152 3.34 -3.89 11.24
CA LYS A 152 3.47 -3.29 12.57
C LYS A 152 2.60 -2.05 12.71
N LEU A 153 2.60 -1.16 11.71
CA LEU A 153 1.75 0.03 11.70
C LEU A 153 0.27 -0.34 11.81
N PHE A 154 -0.19 -1.36 11.07
CA PHE A 154 -1.55 -1.88 11.22
C PHE A 154 -1.84 -2.31 12.67
N THR A 155 -0.94 -3.08 13.31
CA THR A 155 -1.10 -3.50 14.71
C THR A 155 -1.15 -2.31 15.68
N ASP A 156 -0.27 -1.32 15.48
CA ASP A 156 -0.21 -0.14 16.34
C ASP A 156 -1.49 0.72 16.19
N LEU A 157 -2.05 0.83 14.99
CA LEU A 157 -3.31 1.52 14.71
C LEU A 157 -4.52 0.82 15.36
N VAL A 158 -4.64 -0.50 15.19
CA VAL A 158 -5.75 -1.30 15.75
C VAL A 158 -5.78 -1.21 17.29
N HIS A 159 -4.62 -1.14 17.94
CA HIS A 159 -4.52 -1.04 19.40
C HIS A 159 -4.55 0.41 19.94
N SER A 160 -4.69 1.41 19.08
CA SER A 160 -4.79 2.81 19.51
C SER A 160 -6.12 3.10 20.22
N SER A 161 -6.24 4.27 20.85
CA SER A 161 -7.52 4.74 21.39
C SER A 161 -8.47 5.34 20.34
N ASN A 162 -8.05 5.40 19.08
CA ASN A 162 -8.85 6.00 18.01
C ASN A 162 -9.89 5.01 17.49
N ARG A 163 -11.17 5.36 17.66
CA ARG A 163 -12.31 4.49 17.30
C ARG A 163 -12.36 4.10 15.83
N LEU A 164 -11.90 4.96 14.91
CA LEU A 164 -11.80 4.62 13.49
C LEU A 164 -10.77 3.51 13.27
N TYR A 165 -9.58 3.66 13.86
CA TYR A 165 -8.48 2.72 13.66
C TYR A 165 -8.76 1.36 14.29
N ASN A 166 -9.53 1.31 15.38
CA ASN A 166 -10.00 0.04 15.95
C ASN A 166 -10.93 -0.75 15.02
N GLN A 167 -11.50 -0.12 13.97
CA GLN A 167 -12.31 -0.82 12.97
C GLN A 167 -11.48 -1.48 11.85
N LEU A 168 -10.15 -1.31 11.85
CA LEU A 168 -9.29 -1.91 10.84
C LEU A 168 -9.37 -3.44 10.91
N SER A 169 -9.84 -4.04 9.83
CA SER A 169 -10.10 -5.48 9.68
C SER A 169 -8.88 -6.29 9.19
N GLY A 170 -7.87 -5.60 8.67
CA GLY A 170 -6.66 -6.21 8.15
C GLY A 170 -5.85 -5.27 7.28
N THR A 171 -4.79 -5.84 6.71
CA THR A 171 -4.07 -5.22 5.58
C THR A 171 -4.49 -5.87 4.28
N ALA A 172 -4.74 -5.08 3.24
CA ALA A 172 -5.19 -5.58 1.94
C ALA A 172 -4.29 -5.07 0.81
N LEU A 173 -4.30 -5.75 -0.35
CA LEU A 173 -3.55 -5.36 -1.55
C LEU A 173 -4.13 -6.01 -2.81
N THR A 174 -3.77 -5.45 -3.97
CA THR A 174 -3.96 -6.08 -5.28
C THR A 174 -2.62 -6.58 -5.81
N VAL A 175 -2.61 -7.76 -6.44
CA VAL A 175 -1.42 -8.29 -7.11
C VAL A 175 -1.77 -8.84 -8.49
N PHE A 176 -0.98 -8.51 -9.51
CA PHE A 176 -1.11 -9.12 -10.84
C PHE A 176 -0.97 -10.64 -10.75
N SER A 177 -1.83 -11.37 -11.45
CA SER A 177 -1.83 -12.84 -11.41
C SER A 177 -0.56 -13.45 -12.00
N ASP A 178 0.08 -12.70 -12.91
CA ASP A 178 1.35 -13.05 -13.55
C ASP A 178 2.57 -12.70 -12.70
N ASN A 179 2.42 -11.86 -11.67
CA ASN A 179 3.48 -11.60 -10.69
C ASN A 179 3.57 -12.73 -9.64
N ARG A 180 3.85 -13.95 -10.11
CA ARG A 180 3.87 -15.16 -9.27
C ARG A 180 4.85 -15.06 -8.11
N ARG A 181 5.95 -14.32 -8.28
CA ARG A 181 6.94 -14.09 -7.21
C ARG A 181 6.33 -13.27 -6.08
N ALA A 182 5.65 -12.16 -6.38
CA ALA A 182 5.01 -11.35 -5.35
C ALA A 182 3.81 -12.07 -4.73
N LEU A 183 2.98 -12.74 -5.54
CA LEU A 183 1.85 -13.54 -5.05
C LEU A 183 2.30 -14.57 -4.00
N SER A 184 3.28 -15.41 -4.35
CA SER A 184 3.82 -16.41 -3.41
C SER A 184 4.44 -15.77 -2.17
N TRP A 185 5.12 -14.63 -2.32
CA TRP A 185 5.70 -13.90 -1.20
C TRP A 185 4.61 -13.41 -0.23
N TYR A 186 3.50 -12.84 -0.73
CA TYR A 186 2.38 -12.42 0.10
C TYR A 186 1.69 -13.61 0.80
N GLU A 187 1.49 -14.73 0.10
CA GLU A 187 0.93 -15.96 0.69
C GLU A 187 1.77 -16.44 1.88
N THR A 188 3.11 -16.37 1.80
CA THR A 188 3.98 -16.73 2.93
C THR A 188 3.81 -15.84 4.18
N MET A 189 3.20 -14.67 4.02
CA MET A 189 2.93 -13.71 5.10
C MET A 189 1.50 -13.81 5.65
N GLY A 190 0.72 -14.78 5.18
CA GLY A 190 -0.66 -15.00 5.61
C GLY A 190 -1.68 -14.14 4.87
N TYR A 191 -1.33 -13.58 3.70
CA TYR A 191 -2.34 -13.03 2.79
C TYR A 191 -3.11 -14.18 2.12
N GLN A 192 -4.42 -14.00 2.01
CA GLN A 192 -5.34 -14.93 1.35
C GLN A 192 -6.21 -14.15 0.37
N LEU A 193 -6.76 -14.84 -0.62
CA LEU A 193 -7.75 -14.26 -1.53
C LEU A 193 -8.96 -13.75 -0.73
N THR A 194 -9.43 -12.55 -1.04
CA THR A 194 -10.73 -12.07 -0.56
C THR A 194 -11.87 -12.88 -1.18
N GLU A 195 -13.06 -12.83 -0.59
CA GLU A 195 -14.23 -13.57 -1.09
C GLU A 195 -14.59 -13.15 -2.52
N ASP A 196 -14.40 -11.87 -2.84
CA ASP A 196 -14.70 -11.26 -4.12
C ASP A 196 -13.50 -11.23 -5.09
N SER A 197 -12.33 -11.74 -4.69
CA SER A 197 -11.17 -11.79 -5.57
C SER A 197 -11.52 -12.58 -6.83
N PRO A 198 -11.14 -12.09 -8.03
CA PRO A 198 -11.22 -12.88 -9.25
C PRO A 198 -10.51 -14.23 -9.07
N VAL A 199 -11.10 -15.30 -9.59
CA VAL A 199 -10.56 -16.66 -9.47
C VAL A 199 -10.19 -17.25 -10.83
N ASP A 200 -9.26 -18.19 -10.80
CA ASP A 200 -8.87 -18.98 -11.97
C ASP A 200 -10.08 -19.72 -12.56
N LYS A 201 -10.23 -19.62 -13.89
CA LYS A 201 -11.28 -20.32 -14.63
C LYS A 201 -10.71 -21.54 -15.33
N VAL A 202 -11.16 -22.72 -14.93
CA VAL A 202 -10.80 -23.98 -15.60
C VAL A 202 -11.78 -24.25 -16.73
N LEU A 203 -11.29 -24.25 -17.97
CA LEU A 203 -12.09 -24.62 -19.14
C LEU A 203 -12.33 -26.12 -19.22
N ARG A 204 -13.33 -26.53 -20.00
CA ARG A 204 -13.61 -27.97 -20.28
C ARG A 204 -12.41 -28.72 -20.86
N SER A 205 -11.47 -28.01 -21.49
CA SER A 205 -10.22 -28.56 -22.03
C SER A 205 -9.12 -28.80 -20.98
N GLY A 206 -9.34 -28.42 -19.72
CA GLY A 206 -8.32 -28.42 -18.67
C GLY A 206 -7.39 -27.20 -18.69
N LYS A 207 -7.53 -26.30 -19.69
CA LYS A 207 -6.79 -25.04 -19.72
C LYS A 207 -7.27 -24.12 -18.59
N VAL A 208 -6.33 -23.59 -17.81
CA VAL A 208 -6.58 -22.58 -16.77
C VAL A 208 -6.44 -21.19 -17.38
N ILE A 209 -7.45 -20.34 -17.22
CA ILE A 209 -7.41 -18.91 -17.54
C ILE A 209 -7.33 -18.16 -16.22
N LYS A 210 -6.25 -17.40 -16.05
CA LYS A 210 -6.07 -16.52 -14.90
C LYS A 210 -6.77 -15.17 -15.12
N PRO A 211 -7.29 -14.53 -14.07
CA PRO A 211 -7.70 -13.12 -14.14
C PRO A 211 -6.46 -12.21 -14.29
N ASP A 212 -6.65 -10.92 -14.54
CA ASP A 212 -5.53 -9.97 -14.59
C ASP A 212 -4.85 -9.80 -13.23
N TYR A 213 -5.64 -9.83 -12.15
CA TYR A 213 -5.16 -9.61 -10.78
C TYR A 213 -5.97 -10.43 -9.78
N TYR A 214 -5.40 -10.55 -8.58
CA TYR A 214 -6.06 -11.07 -7.38
C TYR A 214 -6.13 -9.99 -6.31
N LEU A 215 -7.18 -10.05 -5.50
CA LEU A 215 -7.37 -9.23 -4.31
C LEU A 215 -6.98 -10.08 -3.09
N LEU A 216 -6.09 -9.55 -2.26
CA LEU A 216 -5.54 -10.27 -1.12
C LEU A 216 -5.76 -9.50 0.17
N LYS A 217 -6.08 -10.22 1.24
CA LYS A 217 -6.23 -9.68 2.59
C LYS A 217 -5.52 -10.54 3.63
N ARG A 218 -4.94 -9.87 4.62
CA ARG A 218 -4.35 -10.45 5.82
C ARG A 218 -5.08 -9.87 7.04
N ARG A 219 -5.91 -10.69 7.70
CA ARG A 219 -6.81 -10.29 8.80
C ARG A 219 -6.13 -10.19 10.19
N THR A 220 -4.88 -10.61 10.31
CA THR A 220 -4.26 -10.78 11.64
C THR A 220 -3.97 -9.46 12.35
N ALA A 221 -4.70 -9.19 13.42
CA ALA A 221 -4.17 -8.61 14.65
C ALA A 221 -4.17 -9.74 15.70
N SER A 222 -3.07 -10.49 15.81
CA SER A 222 -2.82 -11.45 16.88
C SER A 222 -1.68 -10.94 17.75
#